data_AF-A0A7R8YTT6-F1
#
_entry.id   AF-A0A7R8YTT6-F1
#
_cell.length_a   1.000
_cell.length_b   1.000
_cell.length_c   1.000
_cell.angle_alpha   90.00
_cell.angle_beta   90.00
_cell.angle_gamma   90.00
#
_symmetry.space_group_name_H-M   'P 1'
#
loop_
_entity.id
_entity.type
_entity.pdbx_description
1 polymer ?
#
loop_
_entity_poly.entity_id
_entity_poly.type
_entity_poly.pdbx_seq_one_letter_code
_entity_poly.pdbx_strand_id
1 'polypeptide(L)'
;MLKKDKIFENTLALSTEYKIRIVKEELLNVVESIRLAKSNVVNSNILSREEVETIIENFDTDDMPYRNAEDILEFADVTVFHNSTHYFYIINVPKTHNINYEEFLIKPVKRNNVINRIEYEYILKNGVDYFGIVEKCKNFNNLSICKDNNVRNISHTTCIPRLFKSSEARCNKTNGHHVPLVEEIAADTLLFNDFKGKVDINGTEQDLRGTYLIKFKNITITVNNQSY
;
A
#
# COMPACT_ATOMS: atom_id res chain seq x y z
N MET A 1 28.39 -18.17 -59.97
CA MET A 1 28.67 -16.94 -59.19
C MET A 1 27.38 -16.23 -58.78
N LEU A 2 26.53 -15.78 -59.72
CA LEU A 2 25.27 -15.03 -59.49
C LEU A 2 24.29 -15.54 -58.40
N LYS A 3 24.22 -16.85 -58.12
CA LYS A 3 23.33 -17.41 -57.07
C LYS A 3 23.86 -17.21 -55.64
N LYS A 4 25.20 -17.15 -55.47
CA LYS A 4 25.84 -16.92 -54.16
C LYS A 4 25.71 -15.46 -53.74
N ASP A 5 25.81 -14.54 -54.70
CA ASP A 5 25.72 -13.10 -54.47
C ASP A 5 24.30 -12.69 -54.03
N LYS A 6 23.25 -13.23 -54.67
CA LYS A 6 21.85 -13.01 -54.23
C LYS A 6 21.55 -13.55 -52.84
N ILE A 7 22.11 -14.70 -52.45
CA ILE A 7 21.93 -15.28 -51.11
C ILE A 7 22.64 -14.41 -50.07
N PHE A 8 23.82 -13.92 -50.40
CA PHE A 8 24.60 -13.02 -49.54
C PHE A 8 23.87 -11.68 -49.33
N GLU A 9 23.38 -11.05 -50.41
CA GLU A 9 22.58 -9.81 -50.34
C GLU A 9 21.30 -9.99 -49.51
N ASN A 10 20.60 -11.11 -49.67
CA ASN A 10 19.37 -11.37 -48.92
C ASN A 10 19.64 -11.62 -47.43
N THR A 11 20.74 -12.30 -47.10
CA THR A 11 21.18 -12.50 -45.72
C THR A 11 21.59 -11.17 -45.07
N LEU A 12 22.29 -10.30 -45.83
CA LEU A 12 22.68 -8.98 -45.37
C LEU A 12 21.46 -8.08 -45.10
N ALA A 13 20.50 -8.06 -46.03
CA ALA A 13 19.25 -7.31 -45.88
C ALA A 13 18.45 -7.76 -44.65
N LEU A 14 18.25 -9.07 -44.47
CA LEU A 14 17.59 -9.65 -43.30
C LEU A 14 18.31 -9.29 -41.99
N SER A 15 19.64 -9.38 -41.96
CA SER A 15 20.41 -9.01 -40.77
C SER A 15 20.31 -7.52 -40.43
N THR A 16 20.20 -6.67 -41.45
CA THR A 16 20.08 -5.21 -41.29
C THR A 16 18.69 -4.84 -40.79
N GLU A 17 17.64 -5.44 -41.36
CA GLU A 17 16.26 -5.26 -40.91
C GLU A 17 16.08 -5.69 -39.46
N TYR A 18 16.65 -6.84 -39.08
CA TYR A 18 16.64 -7.32 -37.70
C TYR A 18 17.31 -6.33 -36.73
N LYS A 19 18.49 -5.80 -37.09
CA LYS A 19 19.18 -4.79 -36.28
C LYS A 19 18.39 -3.49 -36.14
N ILE A 20 17.78 -3.00 -37.24
CA ILE A 20 16.94 -1.80 -37.22
C ILE A 20 15.73 -2.02 -36.30
N ARG A 21 15.12 -3.20 -36.34
CA ARG A 21 14.00 -3.54 -35.48
C ARG A 21 14.39 -3.51 -33.99
N ILE A 22 15.52 -4.11 -33.62
CA ILE A 22 16.03 -4.05 -32.24
C ILE A 22 16.26 -2.60 -31.83
N VAL A 23 16.95 -1.80 -32.64
CA VAL A 23 17.20 -0.38 -32.32
C VAL A 23 15.88 0.39 -32.12
N LYS A 24 14.86 0.11 -32.93
CA LYS A 24 13.53 0.69 -32.77
C LYS A 24 12.88 0.27 -31.45
N GLU A 25 12.96 -1.02 -31.09
CA GLU A 25 12.41 -1.54 -29.83
C GLU A 25 13.09 -0.89 -28.61
N GLU A 26 14.42 -0.78 -28.62
CA GLU A 26 15.19 -0.10 -27.56
C GLU A 26 14.79 1.38 -27.41
N LEU A 27 14.64 2.10 -28.53
CA LEU A 27 14.19 3.49 -28.50
C LEU A 27 12.77 3.64 -27.95
N LEU A 28 11.87 2.70 -28.27
CA LEU A 28 10.51 2.70 -27.72
C LEU A 28 10.52 2.43 -26.21
N ASN A 29 11.36 1.50 -25.75
CA ASN A 29 11.53 1.23 -24.33
C ASN A 29 12.02 2.47 -23.57
N VAL A 30 12.99 3.21 -24.12
CA VAL A 30 13.48 4.47 -23.51
C VAL A 30 12.37 5.51 -23.41
N VAL A 31 11.61 5.74 -24.49
CA VAL A 31 10.50 6.71 -24.49
C VAL A 31 9.44 6.31 -23.47
N GLU A 32 9.11 5.03 -23.39
CA GLU A 32 8.13 4.50 -22.45
C GLU A 32 8.62 4.62 -21.00
N SER A 33 9.89 4.34 -20.73
CA SER A 33 10.51 4.53 -19.41
C SER A 33 10.39 5.98 -18.93
N ILE A 34 10.62 6.96 -19.81
CA ILE A 34 10.46 8.38 -19.48
C ILE A 34 8.99 8.69 -19.15
N ARG A 35 8.04 8.10 -19.90
CA ARG A 35 6.61 8.30 -19.68
C ARG A 35 6.16 7.71 -18.35
N LEU A 36 6.54 6.47 -18.07
CA LEU A 36 6.20 5.76 -16.83
C LEU A 36 6.83 6.42 -15.59
N ALA A 37 8.06 6.92 -15.72
CA ALA A 37 8.73 7.60 -14.62
C ALA A 37 8.01 8.87 -14.13
N LYS A 38 7.24 9.56 -14.99
CA LYS A 38 6.41 10.71 -14.56
C LYS A 38 5.32 10.30 -13.57
N SER A 39 4.91 9.03 -13.59
CA SER A 39 3.96 8.44 -12.64
C SER A 39 4.66 7.60 -11.57
N ASN A 40 5.99 7.72 -11.44
CA ASN A 40 6.82 6.92 -10.53
C ASN A 40 6.70 5.39 -10.77
N VAL A 41 6.52 4.97 -12.03
CA VAL A 41 6.42 3.55 -12.41
C VAL A 41 7.71 3.12 -13.09
N VAL A 42 8.27 2.00 -12.65
CA VAL A 42 9.47 1.42 -13.25
C VAL A 42 9.10 0.63 -14.51
N ASN A 43 9.71 0.97 -15.65
CA ASN A 43 9.68 0.12 -16.84
C ASN A 43 10.65 -1.06 -16.66
N SER A 44 10.14 -2.27 -16.47
CA SER A 44 10.99 -3.47 -16.35
C SER A 44 11.71 -3.83 -17.66
N ASN A 45 11.20 -3.39 -18.82
CA ASN A 45 11.79 -3.73 -20.12
C ASN A 45 13.14 -3.07 -20.39
N ILE A 46 13.51 -2.02 -19.64
CA ILE A 46 14.82 -1.38 -19.77
C ILE A 46 15.88 -2.03 -18.87
N LEU A 47 15.47 -2.93 -17.98
CA LEU A 47 16.36 -3.56 -17.02
C LEU A 47 16.95 -4.83 -17.60
N SER A 48 18.26 -4.99 -17.40
CA SER A 48 18.93 -6.25 -17.66
C SER A 48 18.52 -7.29 -16.62
N ARG A 49 18.76 -8.55 -16.96
CA ARG A 49 18.52 -9.66 -16.04
C ARG A 49 19.35 -9.52 -14.76
N GLU A 50 20.62 -9.14 -14.91
CA GLU A 50 21.56 -8.96 -13.80
C GLU A 50 21.12 -7.80 -12.88
N GLU A 51 20.57 -6.72 -13.44
CA GLU A 51 20.01 -5.61 -12.67
C GLU A 51 18.80 -6.06 -11.85
N VAL A 52 17.88 -6.83 -12.45
CA VAL A 52 16.72 -7.40 -11.73
C VAL A 52 17.17 -8.36 -10.63
N GLU A 53 18.14 -9.23 -10.90
CA GLU A 53 18.70 -10.16 -9.90
C GLU A 53 19.33 -9.39 -8.72
N THR A 54 20.08 -8.32 -8.99
CA THR A 54 20.65 -7.44 -7.94
C THR A 54 19.56 -6.79 -7.09
N ILE A 55 18.46 -6.35 -7.71
CA ILE A 55 17.32 -5.79 -6.99
C ILE A 55 16.74 -6.85 -6.06
N ILE A 56 16.48 -8.07 -6.57
CA ILE A 56 15.92 -9.19 -5.80
C ILE A 56 16.79 -9.53 -4.58
N GLU A 57 18.11 -9.64 -4.77
CA GLU A 57 19.05 -9.97 -3.68
C GLU A 57 18.98 -8.97 -2.51
N ASN A 58 18.73 -7.69 -2.79
CA ASN A 58 18.56 -6.68 -1.74
C ASN A 58 17.29 -6.93 -0.91
N PHE A 59 16.18 -7.34 -1.55
CA PHE A 59 14.93 -7.63 -0.84
C PHE A 59 14.99 -8.96 -0.08
N ASP A 60 15.67 -9.97 -0.63
CA ASP A 60 15.91 -11.25 0.05
C ASP A 60 16.72 -11.07 1.34
N THR A 61 17.72 -10.18 1.29
CA THR A 61 18.54 -9.84 2.47
C THR A 61 17.70 -9.23 3.60
N ASP A 62 16.66 -8.46 3.24
CA ASP A 62 15.76 -7.82 4.19
C ASP A 62 14.59 -8.73 4.62
N ASP A 63 14.51 -9.97 4.13
CA ASP A 63 13.41 -10.94 4.34
C ASP A 63 12.03 -10.35 4.00
N MET A 64 11.99 -9.49 2.97
CA MET A 64 10.75 -8.88 2.56
C MET A 64 9.88 -9.92 1.83
N PRO A 65 8.59 -10.05 2.17
CA PRO A 65 7.71 -10.95 1.43
C PRO A 65 7.41 -10.33 0.06
N TYR A 66 7.60 -11.07 -1.03
CA TYR A 66 7.15 -10.68 -2.38
C TYR A 66 6.83 -11.94 -3.20
N ARG A 67 6.04 -11.81 -4.29
CA ARG A 67 5.68 -12.98 -5.12
C ARG A 67 6.57 -13.13 -6.35
N ASN A 68 7.00 -12.01 -6.92
CA ASN A 68 7.84 -11.94 -8.11
C ASN A 68 8.61 -10.61 -8.14
N ALA A 69 9.48 -10.44 -9.14
CA ALA A 69 10.26 -9.22 -9.32
C ALA A 69 9.41 -7.97 -9.61
N GLU A 70 8.23 -8.12 -10.22
CA GLU A 70 7.35 -6.99 -10.54
C GLU A 70 6.78 -6.38 -9.25
N ASP A 71 6.38 -7.21 -8.29
CA ASP A 71 5.95 -6.76 -6.96
C ASP A 71 7.01 -5.89 -6.27
N ILE A 72 8.29 -6.23 -6.45
CA ILE A 72 9.41 -5.48 -5.88
C ILE A 72 9.53 -4.10 -6.54
N LEU A 73 9.44 -4.05 -7.87
CA LEU A 73 9.58 -2.80 -8.64
C LEU A 73 8.48 -1.80 -8.32
N GLU A 74 7.29 -2.25 -7.90
CA GLU A 74 6.21 -1.40 -7.42
C GLU A 74 6.60 -0.60 -6.18
N PHE A 75 7.49 -1.12 -5.33
CA PHE A 75 8.00 -0.40 -4.16
C PHE A 75 9.16 0.53 -4.48
N ALA A 76 9.83 0.36 -5.62
CA ALA A 76 10.90 1.26 -6.04
C ALA A 76 10.36 2.63 -6.46
N ASP A 77 11.20 3.65 -6.33
CA ASP A 77 10.95 4.99 -6.85
C ASP A 77 11.85 5.23 -8.07
N VAL A 78 11.35 5.92 -9.09
CA VAL A 78 12.09 6.17 -10.32
C VAL A 78 12.25 7.66 -10.56
N THR A 79 13.43 8.06 -11.02
CA THR A 79 13.70 9.43 -11.42
C THR A 79 14.48 9.43 -12.72
N VAL A 80 14.07 10.31 -13.63
CA VAL A 80 14.74 10.50 -14.91
C VAL A 80 15.29 11.91 -15.00
N PHE A 81 16.55 12.00 -15.36
CA PHE A 81 17.19 13.26 -15.73
C PHE A 81 18.03 13.05 -16.98
N HIS A 82 18.32 14.16 -17.65
CA HIS A 82 19.15 14.13 -18.84
C HIS A 82 20.11 15.31 -18.79
N ASN A 83 21.24 15.13 -19.47
CA ASN A 83 22.12 16.22 -19.84
C ASN A 83 22.23 16.27 -21.37
N SER A 84 23.19 17.02 -21.90
CA SER A 84 23.36 17.16 -23.35
C SER A 84 23.73 15.87 -24.09
N THR A 85 24.19 14.84 -23.38
CA THR A 85 24.75 13.62 -24.00
C THR A 85 24.19 12.32 -23.43
N HIS A 86 23.56 12.35 -22.25
CA HIS A 86 23.13 11.16 -21.53
C HIS A 86 21.72 11.32 -20.97
N TYR A 87 21.00 10.20 -20.95
CA TYR A 87 19.80 10.01 -20.14
C TYR A 87 20.16 9.13 -18.96
N PHE A 88 19.72 9.53 -17.79
CA PHE A 88 19.90 8.79 -16.55
C PHE A 88 18.53 8.35 -16.06
N TYR A 89 18.35 7.04 -15.97
CA TYR A 89 17.17 6.39 -15.44
C TYR A 89 17.56 5.76 -14.11
N ILE A 90 17.24 6.42 -13.00
CA ILE A 90 17.61 5.96 -11.67
C ILE A 90 16.41 5.28 -11.03
N ILE A 91 16.63 4.03 -10.61
CA ILE A 91 15.71 3.28 -9.75
C ILE A 91 16.27 3.31 -8.33
N ASN A 92 15.49 3.89 -7.43
CA ASN A 92 15.75 3.89 -6.00
C ASN A 92 14.96 2.74 -5.37
N VAL A 93 15.67 1.68 -5.03
CA VAL A 93 15.11 0.54 -4.31
C VAL A 93 15.10 0.83 -2.81
N PRO A 94 13.95 0.71 -2.11
CA PRO A 94 13.93 0.88 -0.67
C PRO A 94 14.71 -0.24 0.01
N LYS A 95 15.40 0.13 1.10
CA LYS A 95 15.89 -0.83 2.09
C LYS A 95 14.91 -0.86 3.24
N THR A 96 14.62 -2.05 3.73
CA THR A 96 13.67 -2.26 4.81
C THR A 96 14.34 -2.88 6.01
N HIS A 97 13.76 -2.67 7.19
CA HIS A 97 14.14 -3.44 8.35
C HIS A 97 13.47 -4.81 8.25
N ASN A 98 14.21 -5.88 8.59
CA ASN A 98 13.66 -7.22 8.74
C ASN A 98 12.82 -7.33 10.04
N ILE A 99 11.77 -6.51 10.13
CA ILE A 99 10.84 -6.43 11.26
C ILE A 99 9.45 -6.16 10.69
N ASN A 100 8.58 -7.16 10.80
CA ASN A 100 7.19 -7.03 10.40
C ASN A 100 6.34 -6.44 11.53
N TYR A 101 5.42 -5.55 11.20
CA TYR A 101 4.48 -4.95 12.14
C TYR A 101 3.04 -5.35 11.80
N GLU A 102 2.23 -5.57 12.83
CA GLU A 102 0.79 -5.69 12.69
C GLU A 102 0.18 -4.29 12.60
N GLU A 103 -0.62 -4.03 11.57
CA GLU A 103 -1.38 -2.78 11.44
C GLU A 103 -2.77 -2.91 12.09
N PHE A 104 -3.13 -1.92 12.91
CA PHE A 104 -4.42 -1.82 13.59
C PHE A 104 -5.12 -0.52 13.22
N LEU A 105 -6.37 -0.63 12.77
CA LEU A 105 -7.30 0.50 12.66
C LEU A 105 -7.91 0.80 14.03
N ILE A 106 -7.76 2.03 14.52
CA ILE A 106 -8.31 2.49 15.79
C ILE A 106 -9.49 3.44 15.53
N LYS A 107 -10.67 3.06 16.01
CA LYS A 107 -11.88 3.89 15.96
C LYS A 107 -12.31 4.34 17.35
N PRO A 108 -12.71 5.62 17.53
CA PRO A 108 -13.15 6.12 18.82
C PRO A 108 -14.55 5.60 19.16
N VAL A 109 -14.74 5.12 20.39
CA VAL A 109 -16.05 4.76 20.92
C VAL A 109 -16.58 5.89 21.80
N LYS A 110 -17.81 6.33 21.52
CA LYS A 110 -18.54 7.34 22.29
C LYS A 110 -19.03 6.75 23.61
N ARG A 111 -18.88 7.54 24.67
CA ARG A 111 -19.56 7.31 25.94
C ARG A 111 -19.94 8.65 26.54
N ASN A 112 -21.24 8.88 26.72
CA ASN A 112 -21.78 10.15 27.22
C ASN A 112 -21.31 11.36 26.37
N ASN A 113 -21.34 11.24 25.04
CA ASN A 113 -20.85 12.25 24.08
C ASN A 113 -19.36 12.63 24.19
N VAL A 114 -18.56 11.82 24.88
CA VAL A 114 -17.11 12.01 25.00
C VAL A 114 -16.39 10.80 24.40
N ILE A 115 -15.25 11.06 23.77
CA ILE A 115 -14.35 10.02 23.24
C ILE A 115 -12.93 10.22 23.79
N ASN A 116 -12.15 9.15 23.79
CA ASN A 116 -10.70 9.29 23.88
C ASN A 116 -10.20 9.94 22.59
N ARG A 117 -9.35 10.95 22.72
CA ARG A 117 -8.68 11.60 21.58
C ARG A 117 -7.74 10.57 20.95
N ILE A 118 -7.95 10.31 19.67
CA ILE A 118 -7.09 9.47 18.85
C ILE A 118 -6.26 10.42 17.97
N GLU A 119 -4.95 10.30 18.06
CA GLU A 119 -4.02 11.11 17.26
C GLU A 119 -3.66 10.44 15.92
N TYR A 120 -3.72 9.11 15.87
CA TYR A 120 -3.37 8.30 14.70
C TYR A 120 -4.47 7.26 14.49
N GLU A 121 -5.06 7.25 13.30
CA GLU A 121 -6.10 6.29 12.94
C GLU A 121 -5.54 4.86 12.79
N TYR A 122 -4.30 4.75 12.31
CA TYR A 122 -3.61 3.47 12.13
C TYR A 122 -2.39 3.38 13.05
N ILE A 123 -2.22 2.23 13.68
CA ILE A 123 -1.13 1.92 14.61
C ILE A 123 -0.40 0.67 14.13
N LEU A 124 0.92 0.75 14.03
CA LEU A 124 1.81 -0.39 13.83
C LEU A 124 2.26 -0.93 15.19
N LYS A 125 2.19 -2.25 15.36
CA LYS A 125 2.60 -2.93 16.59
C LYS A 125 3.51 -4.12 16.29
N ASN A 126 4.62 -4.19 17.01
CA ASN A 126 5.45 -5.38 17.11
C ASN A 126 5.94 -5.53 18.56
N GLY A 127 5.46 -6.56 19.27
CA GLY A 127 5.81 -6.79 20.66
C GLY A 127 5.51 -5.59 21.57
N VAL A 128 6.57 -4.93 22.04
CA VAL A 128 6.50 -3.75 22.91
C VAL A 128 6.57 -2.42 22.15
N ASP A 129 6.83 -2.46 20.85
CA ASP A 129 6.96 -1.31 20.00
C ASP A 129 5.64 -0.95 19.33
N TYR A 130 5.31 0.34 19.40
CA TYR A 130 4.08 0.92 18.87
C TYR A 130 4.43 2.18 18.10
N PHE A 131 3.95 2.27 16.87
CA PHE A 131 4.10 3.47 16.04
C PHE A 131 2.74 3.93 15.53
N GLY A 132 2.48 5.24 15.58
CA GLY A 132 1.33 5.84 14.90
C GLY A 132 1.70 6.23 13.48
N ILE A 133 0.86 5.88 12.49
CA ILE A 133 1.05 6.30 11.10
C ILE A 133 0.62 7.77 10.97
N VAL A 134 1.55 8.62 10.54
CA VAL A 134 1.35 10.07 10.35
C VAL A 134 1.02 10.37 8.89
N GLU A 135 1.69 9.68 7.97
CA GLU A 135 1.50 9.81 6.52
C GLU A 135 1.30 8.44 5.88
N LYS A 136 0.61 8.41 4.73
CA LYS A 136 0.26 7.16 4.05
C LYS A 136 1.51 6.34 3.71
N CYS A 137 1.49 5.06 4.07
CA CYS A 137 2.53 4.10 3.68
C CYS A 137 2.33 3.64 2.22
N LYS A 138 3.41 3.17 1.59
CA LYS A 138 3.34 2.64 0.22
C LYS A 138 2.76 1.23 0.31
N ASN A 139 1.60 1.04 -0.31
CA ASN A 139 0.85 -0.21 -0.24
C ASN A 139 0.84 -0.87 -1.62
N PHE A 140 1.15 -2.16 -1.66
CA PHE A 140 0.98 -2.99 -2.86
C PHE A 140 0.53 -4.40 -2.45
N ASN A 141 -0.57 -4.87 -3.02
CA ASN A 141 -1.25 -6.10 -2.59
C ASN A 141 -1.52 -6.09 -1.07
N ASN A 142 -1.00 -7.08 -0.34
CA ASN A 142 -1.18 -7.23 1.11
C ASN A 142 0.03 -6.69 1.90
N LEU A 143 0.94 -5.96 1.25
CA LEU A 143 2.18 -5.46 1.82
C LEU A 143 2.15 -3.94 1.90
N SER A 144 2.65 -3.42 3.02
CA SER A 144 2.77 -2.00 3.30
C SER A 144 4.19 -1.72 3.76
N ILE A 145 4.85 -0.76 3.12
CA ILE A 145 6.14 -0.24 3.56
C ILE A 145 5.95 1.22 4.00
N CYS A 146 6.28 1.48 5.25
CA CYS A 146 6.27 2.80 5.82
C CYS A 146 7.70 3.35 5.89
N LYS A 147 7.90 4.59 5.44
CA LYS A 147 9.15 5.31 5.71
C LYS A 147 9.21 5.70 7.19
N ASP A 148 10.40 5.77 7.77
CA ASP A 148 10.58 6.12 9.19
C ASP A 148 9.97 7.47 9.56
N ASN A 149 10.02 8.44 8.64
CA ASN A 149 9.44 9.77 8.84
C ASN A 149 7.90 9.79 8.71
N ASN A 150 7.30 8.74 8.15
CA ASN A 150 5.85 8.61 8.02
C ASN A 150 5.21 7.99 9.27
N VAL A 151 6.03 7.54 10.22
CA VAL A 151 5.58 6.91 11.46
C VAL A 151 6.16 7.64 12.67
N ARG A 152 5.44 7.58 13.80
CA ARG A 152 5.89 8.19 15.05
C ARG A 152 5.87 7.18 16.17
N ASN A 153 7.00 7.01 16.84
CA ASN A 153 7.08 6.13 18.01
C ASN A 153 6.16 6.65 19.12
N ILE A 154 5.25 5.78 19.57
CA ILE A 154 4.32 6.03 20.66
C ILE A 154 4.44 4.99 21.78
N SER A 155 5.45 4.11 21.76
CA SER A 155 5.63 2.98 22.69
C SER A 155 5.55 3.38 24.16
N HIS A 156 5.99 4.59 24.50
CA HIS A 156 6.04 5.13 25.86
C HIS A 156 4.87 6.06 26.22
N THR A 157 3.87 6.20 25.35
CA THR A 157 2.69 7.03 25.64
C THR A 157 1.76 6.36 26.65
N THR A 158 0.98 7.15 27.39
CA THR A 158 0.11 6.66 28.45
C THR A 158 -1.25 6.16 27.97
N CYS A 159 -1.57 6.32 26.68
CA CYS A 159 -2.87 6.00 26.11
C CYS A 159 -2.85 4.67 25.35
N ILE A 160 -2.68 4.70 24.03
CA ILE A 160 -2.87 3.55 23.13
C ILE A 160 -2.06 2.30 23.53
N PRO A 161 -0.72 2.35 23.77
CA PRO A 161 0.03 1.16 24.15
C PRO A 161 -0.48 0.53 25.45
N ARG A 162 -0.96 1.35 26.40
CA ARG A 162 -1.51 0.87 27.67
C ARG A 162 -2.88 0.21 27.49
N LEU A 163 -3.71 0.73 26.57
CA LEU A 163 -4.97 0.12 26.17
C LEU A 163 -4.74 -1.26 25.55
N PHE A 164 -3.79 -1.39 24.61
CA PHE A 164 -3.40 -2.69 24.04
C PHE A 164 -2.94 -3.70 25.09
N LYS A 165 -2.23 -3.23 26.12
CA LYS A 165 -1.76 -4.06 27.25
C LYS A 165 -2.84 -4.32 28.31
N SER A 166 -4.08 -3.86 28.12
CA SER A 166 -5.16 -3.94 29.12
C SER A 166 -4.76 -3.38 30.50
N SER A 167 -3.94 -2.33 30.49
CA SER A 167 -3.42 -1.67 31.70
C SER A 167 -4.08 -0.31 31.91
N GLU A 168 -3.87 0.32 33.08
CA GLU A 168 -4.42 1.66 33.38
C GLU A 168 -3.90 2.70 32.38
N ALA A 169 -4.75 3.07 31.42
CA ALA A 169 -4.47 4.04 30.38
C ALA A 169 -4.97 5.44 30.75
N ARG A 170 -4.17 6.45 30.45
CA ARG A 170 -4.51 7.87 30.59
C ARG A 170 -4.53 8.49 29.21
N CYS A 171 -5.74 8.65 28.68
CA CYS A 171 -6.01 9.25 27.38
C CYS A 171 -6.67 10.62 27.57
N ASN A 172 -6.25 11.59 26.76
CA ASN A 172 -6.96 12.86 26.68
C ASN A 172 -8.36 12.62 26.11
N LYS A 173 -9.36 13.33 26.63
CA LYS A 173 -10.74 13.23 26.19
C LYS A 173 -11.11 14.44 25.32
N THR A 174 -11.97 14.23 24.34
CA THR A 174 -12.53 15.30 23.50
C THR A 174 -14.02 15.06 23.27
N ASN A 175 -14.74 16.06 22.75
CA ASN A 175 -16.13 15.89 22.37
C ASN A 175 -16.27 14.84 21.26
N GLY A 176 -17.32 14.02 21.34
CA GLY A 176 -17.61 12.96 20.38
C GLY A 176 -18.68 13.32 19.35
N HIS A 177 -19.12 14.58 19.26
CA HIS A 177 -20.25 14.96 18.41
C HIS A 177 -20.01 14.68 16.92
N HIS A 178 -18.75 14.77 16.47
CA HIS A 178 -18.35 14.56 15.08
C HIS A 178 -18.24 13.07 14.69
N VAL A 179 -18.17 12.15 15.65
CA VAL A 179 -18.02 10.72 15.35
C VAL A 179 -19.37 10.17 14.87
N PRO A 180 -19.43 9.36 13.80
CA PRO A 180 -20.69 8.78 13.33
C PRO A 180 -21.27 7.76 14.33
N LEU A 181 -22.59 7.55 14.28
CA LEU A 181 -23.26 6.49 15.05
C LEU A 181 -23.17 5.12 14.38
N VAL A 182 -23.05 5.11 13.05
CA VAL A 182 -22.86 3.90 12.23
C VAL A 182 -21.81 4.24 11.18
N GLU A 183 -20.79 3.39 11.06
CA GLU A 183 -19.69 3.55 10.11
C GLU A 183 -19.31 2.18 9.55
N GLU A 184 -19.10 2.09 8.24
CA GLU A 184 -18.46 0.92 7.63
C GLU A 184 -16.95 1.06 7.77
N ILE A 185 -16.33 0.19 8.57
CA ILE A 185 -14.91 0.29 8.90
C ILE A 185 -14.03 -0.66 8.08
N ALA A 186 -14.65 -1.66 7.47
CA ALA A 186 -14.06 -2.60 6.51
C ALA A 186 -15.20 -3.24 5.72
N ALA A 187 -14.86 -3.88 4.59
CA ALA A 187 -15.83 -4.63 3.82
C ALA A 187 -16.61 -5.61 4.73
N ASP A 188 -17.93 -5.58 4.61
CA ASP A 188 -18.88 -6.38 5.39
C ASP A 188 -18.74 -6.21 6.93
N THR A 189 -18.23 -5.07 7.39
CA THR A 189 -18.02 -4.79 8.83
C THR A 189 -18.47 -3.39 9.21
N LEU A 190 -19.51 -3.31 10.04
CA LEU A 190 -20.07 -2.07 10.58
C LEU A 190 -19.69 -1.86 12.05
N LEU A 191 -19.31 -0.63 12.38
CA LEU A 191 -19.22 -0.13 13.75
C LEU A 191 -20.47 0.67 14.09
N PHE A 192 -21.22 0.18 15.06
CA PHE A 192 -22.31 0.90 15.72
C PHE A 192 -21.75 1.51 16.99
N ASN A 193 -21.87 2.82 17.14
CA ASN A 193 -21.18 3.57 18.18
C ASN A 193 -22.17 4.32 19.07
N ASP A 194 -22.36 3.82 20.30
CA ASP A 194 -23.40 4.29 21.23
C ASP A 194 -24.78 4.42 20.53
N PHE A 195 -25.08 3.46 19.67
CA PHE A 195 -26.26 3.46 18.81
C PHE A 195 -27.50 3.11 19.64
N LYS A 196 -28.62 3.78 19.33
CA LYS A 196 -29.94 3.47 19.89
C LYS A 196 -30.97 3.59 18.79
N GLY A 197 -31.46 2.45 18.31
CA GLY A 197 -32.42 2.43 17.22
C GLY A 197 -32.72 1.03 16.72
N LYS A 198 -33.52 0.97 15.66
CA LYS A 198 -33.84 -0.27 14.99
C LYS A 198 -32.86 -0.52 13.84
N VAL A 199 -32.48 -1.78 13.68
CA VAL A 199 -31.69 -2.28 12.57
C VAL A 199 -32.52 -3.34 11.87
N ASP A 200 -32.67 -3.22 10.56
CA ASP A 200 -33.29 -4.26 9.74
C ASP A 200 -32.18 -5.20 9.23
N ILE A 201 -32.26 -6.46 9.65
CA ILE A 201 -31.38 -7.53 9.22
C ILE A 201 -32.21 -8.48 8.35
N ASN A 202 -32.05 -8.37 7.04
CA ASN A 202 -32.72 -9.22 6.06
C ASN A 202 -34.26 -9.30 6.23
N GLY A 203 -34.91 -8.17 6.50
CA GLY A 203 -36.35 -8.03 6.72
C GLY A 203 -36.79 -8.24 8.17
N THR A 204 -35.86 -8.54 9.10
CA THR A 204 -36.14 -8.69 10.53
C THR A 204 -35.63 -7.48 11.31
N GLU A 205 -36.53 -6.71 11.91
CA GLU A 205 -36.16 -5.60 12.77
C GLU A 205 -35.64 -6.07 14.14
N GLN A 206 -34.51 -5.52 14.58
CA GLN A 206 -33.95 -5.65 15.92
C GLN A 206 -33.72 -4.27 16.56
N ASP A 207 -34.08 -4.10 17.83
CA ASP A 207 -33.69 -2.92 18.63
C ASP A 207 -32.29 -3.14 19.19
N LEU A 208 -31.34 -2.29 18.79
CA LEU A 208 -29.96 -2.32 19.28
C LEU A 208 -29.68 -1.10 20.15
N ARG A 209 -29.01 -1.34 21.28
CA ARG A 209 -28.66 -0.30 22.27
C ARG A 209 -27.25 -0.48 22.80
N GLY A 210 -26.34 0.33 22.29
CA GLY A 210 -24.94 0.36 22.72
C GLY A 210 -23.97 0.39 21.56
N THR A 211 -22.74 -0.04 21.84
CA THR A 211 -21.66 -0.12 20.85
C THR A 211 -21.50 -1.56 20.38
N TYR A 212 -21.53 -1.78 19.06
CA TYR A 212 -21.42 -3.09 18.45
C TYR A 212 -20.47 -3.06 17.27
N LEU A 213 -19.72 -4.14 17.10
CA LEU A 213 -19.01 -4.43 15.86
C LEU A 213 -19.77 -5.57 15.17
N ILE A 214 -20.38 -5.27 14.04
CA ILE A 214 -21.22 -6.21 13.29
C ILE A 214 -20.48 -6.62 12.04
N LYS A 215 -20.10 -7.90 11.98
CA LYS A 215 -19.59 -8.54 10.77
C LYS A 215 -20.70 -9.35 10.14
N PHE A 216 -20.93 -9.14 8.86
CA PHE A 216 -22.00 -9.80 8.12
C PHE A 216 -21.45 -10.45 6.85
N LYS A 217 -22.24 -11.31 6.22
CA LYS A 217 -21.87 -11.96 4.96
C LYS A 217 -23.12 -12.44 4.25
N ASN A 218 -23.26 -12.11 2.96
CA ASN A 218 -24.40 -12.51 2.14
C ASN A 218 -25.77 -12.12 2.73
N ILE A 219 -25.82 -11.04 3.51
CA ILE A 219 -27.04 -10.46 4.06
C ILE A 219 -26.97 -8.94 3.90
N THR A 220 -28.11 -8.28 3.82
CA THR A 220 -28.18 -6.82 3.80
C THR A 220 -28.60 -6.32 5.18
N ILE A 221 -27.86 -5.32 5.67
CA ILE A 221 -28.19 -4.61 6.90
C ILE A 221 -28.68 -3.22 6.52
N THR A 222 -29.89 -2.86 6.92
CA THR A 222 -30.45 -1.53 6.68
C THR A 222 -30.60 -0.76 7.98
N VAL A 223 -30.03 0.44 8.02
CA VAL A 223 -30.11 1.37 9.16
C VAL A 223 -30.38 2.77 8.63
N ASN A 224 -31.37 3.46 9.17
CA ASN A 224 -31.70 4.85 8.79
C ASN A 224 -31.84 5.08 7.27
N ASN A 225 -32.47 4.13 6.56
CA ASN A 225 -32.63 4.12 5.09
C ASN A 225 -31.33 3.99 4.29
N GLN A 226 -30.22 3.61 4.93
CA GLN A 226 -28.98 3.23 4.27
C GLN A 226 -28.79 1.71 4.39
N SER A 227 -28.54 1.06 3.27
CA SER A 227 -28.28 -0.38 3.20
C SER A 227 -26.80 -0.65 2.99
N TYR A 228 -26.29 -1.65 3.70
CA TYR A 228 -24.94 -2.18 3.63
C TYR A 228 -24.99 -3.67 3.30
#